data_AF-A0A5W4EVQ6-F1
#
_entry.id   AF-A0A5W4EVQ6-F1
#
_cell.length_a   1.000
_cell.length_b   1.000
_cell.length_c   1.000
_cell.angle_alpha   90.00
_cell.angle_beta   90.00
_cell.angle_gamma   90.00
#
_symmetry.space_group_name_H-M   'P 1'
#
loop_
_entity.id
_entity.type
_entity.pdbx_description
1 polymer ?
#
loop_
_entity_poly.entity_id
_entity_poly.type
_entity_poly.pdbx_seq_one_letter_code
_entity_poly.pdbx_strand_id
1 'polypeptide(L)'
;MYNLKSLFIDIIAVIAIVCLGMVLIAATVKFITCYLFLTRLKVNTLIKNVPIARAGRIVDGREITQSILKHCVETFNPDYYQPNIGEFIGNPMVTRDIKNQGKIERLTLKDGTLFADVEMYMPIADVKKLCPFPAIAYNPKFRALMYVILTEIPNRKDCIALKDCEMREI
;
A
#
# COMPACT_ATOMS: atom_id res chain seq x y z
N MET A 1 -48.18 -4.19 52.47
CA MET A 1 -48.33 -5.10 51.31
C MET A 1 -47.87 -4.35 50.08
N TYR A 2 -46.68 -4.65 49.55
CA TYR A 2 -46.24 -4.08 48.27
C TYR A 2 -47.14 -4.64 47.16
N ASN A 3 -47.77 -3.75 46.41
CA ASN A 3 -48.69 -4.12 45.34
C ASN A 3 -47.88 -4.78 44.21
N LEU A 4 -48.21 -6.03 43.87
CA LEU A 4 -47.50 -6.83 42.87
C LEU A 4 -47.38 -6.12 41.51
N LYS A 5 -48.34 -5.22 41.20
CA LYS A 5 -48.31 -4.35 40.01
C LYS A 5 -47.20 -3.31 40.04
N SER A 6 -46.89 -2.74 41.22
CA SER A 6 -45.82 -1.75 41.39
C SER A 6 -44.45 -2.40 41.15
N LEU A 7 -44.23 -3.58 41.74
CA LEU A 7 -42.97 -4.32 41.59
C LEU A 7 -42.71 -4.71 40.13
N PHE A 8 -43.75 -5.03 39.37
CA PHE A 8 -43.64 -5.38 37.95
C PHE A 8 -43.27 -4.17 37.08
N ILE A 9 -43.83 -2.99 37.38
CA ILE A 9 -43.51 -1.73 36.70
C ILE A 9 -42.06 -1.33 36.95
N ASP A 10 -41.60 -1.46 38.19
CA ASP A 10 -40.22 -1.12 38.58
C ASP A 10 -39.20 -2.03 37.87
N ILE A 11 -39.48 -3.33 37.75
CA ILE A 11 -38.62 -4.28 37.03
C ILE A 11 -38.55 -3.95 35.53
N ILE A 12 -39.70 -3.64 34.90
CA ILE A 12 -39.75 -3.26 33.48
C ILE A 12 -38.96 -1.97 33.25
N ALA A 13 -39.07 -0.98 34.15
CA ALA A 13 -38.34 0.27 34.06
C ALA A 13 -36.82 0.06 34.14
N VAL A 14 -36.35 -0.79 35.08
CA VAL A 14 -34.92 -1.12 35.20
C VAL A 14 -34.40 -1.83 33.94
N ILE A 15 -35.16 -2.80 33.40
CA ILE A 15 -34.78 -3.50 32.17
C ILE A 15 -34.71 -2.53 30.99
N ALA A 16 -35.68 -1.63 30.85
CA ALA A 16 -35.70 -0.62 29.79
C ALA A 16 -34.47 0.32 29.85
N ILE A 17 -34.07 0.74 31.05
CA ILE A 17 -32.89 1.59 31.26
C ILE A 17 -31.60 0.84 30.88
N VAL A 18 -31.45 -0.42 31.29
CA VAL A 18 -30.29 -1.25 30.94
C VAL A 18 -30.22 -1.47 29.43
N CYS A 19 -31.33 -1.81 28.79
CA CYS A 19 -31.40 -1.99 27.34
C CYS A 19 -31.04 -0.70 26.59
N LEU A 20 -31.56 0.45 27.02
CA LEU A 20 -31.25 1.74 26.42
C LEU A 20 -29.76 2.10 26.59
N GLY A 21 -29.19 1.82 27.76
CA GLY A 21 -27.76 2.00 28.03
C GLY A 21 -26.87 1.13 27.14
N MET A 22 -27.22 -0.15 26.96
CA MET A 22 -26.48 -1.06 26.06
C MET A 22 -26.54 -0.61 24.59
N VAL A 23 -27.69 -0.14 24.13
CA VAL A 23 -27.85 0.41 22.76
C VAL A 23 -27.01 1.67 22.60
N LEU A 24 -26.99 2.55 23.59
CA LEU A 24 -26.20 3.77 23.56
C LEU A 24 -24.70 3.47 23.51
N ILE A 25 -24.22 2.52 24.32
CA ILE A 25 -22.81 2.06 24.31
C ILE A 25 -22.46 1.45 22.96
N ALA A 26 -23.29 0.57 22.41
CA ALA A 26 -23.04 -0.04 21.10
C ALA A 26 -22.98 1.01 19.98
N ALA A 27 -23.85 2.03 20.03
CA ALA A 27 -23.84 3.15 19.11
C ALA A 27 -22.59 4.02 19.27
N THR A 28 -22.12 4.27 20.51
CA THR A 28 -20.90 5.03 20.75
C THR A 28 -19.66 4.28 20.29
N VAL A 29 -19.57 2.97 20.53
CA VAL A 29 -18.47 2.14 20.04
C VAL A 29 -18.44 2.13 18.51
N LYS A 30 -19.59 1.96 17.84
CA LYS A 30 -19.67 2.07 16.37
C LYS A 30 -19.26 3.46 15.89
N PHE A 31 -19.70 4.51 16.55
CA PHE A 31 -19.36 5.88 16.19
C PHE A 31 -17.87 6.16 16.37
N ILE A 32 -17.26 5.72 17.47
CA ILE A 32 -15.81 5.84 17.71
C ILE A 32 -15.02 5.00 16.71
N THR A 33 -15.46 3.79 16.38
CA THR A 33 -14.78 2.94 15.39
C THR A 33 -14.89 3.54 14.00
N CYS A 34 -16.05 4.07 13.63
CA CYS A 34 -16.28 4.77 12.37
C CYS A 34 -15.50 6.09 12.31
N TYR A 35 -15.47 6.84 13.41
CA TYR A 35 -14.73 8.08 13.55
C TYR A 35 -13.22 7.83 13.47
N LEU A 36 -12.68 6.82 14.18
CA LEU A 36 -11.28 6.40 14.07
C LEU A 36 -10.93 5.89 12.66
N PHE A 37 -11.87 5.25 11.96
CA PHE A 37 -11.71 4.86 10.56
C PHE A 37 -11.71 6.08 9.62
N LEU A 38 -12.53 7.09 9.89
CA LEU A 38 -12.65 8.32 9.11
C LEU A 38 -11.56 9.37 9.46
N THR A 39 -11.01 9.34 10.67
CA THR A 39 -9.91 10.19 11.15
C THR A 39 -8.56 9.50 11.09
N ARG A 40 -8.46 8.34 10.42
CA ARG A 40 -7.22 8.03 9.70
C ARG A 40 -7.03 9.17 8.70
N LEU A 41 -6.34 10.22 9.15
CA LEU A 41 -5.60 11.14 8.29
C LEU A 41 -5.01 10.28 7.16
N LYS A 42 -5.05 10.75 5.91
CA LYS A 42 -4.36 10.07 4.81
C LYS A 42 -2.86 10.09 5.11
N VAL A 43 -2.44 9.16 5.95
CA VAL A 43 -1.05 8.92 6.33
C VAL A 43 -0.47 8.15 5.16
N ASN A 44 0.47 8.78 4.49
CA ASN A 44 1.22 8.14 3.45
C ASN A 44 2.49 7.56 4.07
N THR A 45 3.10 6.61 3.37
CA THR A 45 4.35 5.99 3.81
C THR A 45 5.45 6.33 2.82
N LEU A 46 6.51 6.96 3.30
CA LEU A 46 7.74 7.14 2.54
C LEU A 46 8.72 6.00 2.82
N ILE A 47 9.27 5.43 1.74
CA ILE A 47 10.24 4.34 1.77
C ILE A 47 11.42 4.78 0.91
N LYS A 48 12.59 4.95 1.52
CA LYS A 48 13.77 5.47 0.82
C LYS A 48 14.66 4.35 0.31
N ASN A 49 15.35 4.60 -0.80
CA ASN A 49 16.35 3.69 -1.36
C ASN A 49 15.84 2.25 -1.56
N VAL A 50 14.61 2.08 -2.04
CA VAL A 50 14.04 0.77 -2.38
C VAL A 50 14.74 0.26 -3.65
N PRO A 51 15.41 -0.90 -3.63
CA PRO A 51 15.96 -1.49 -4.84
C PRO A 51 14.83 -2.07 -5.70
N ILE A 52 14.55 -1.45 -6.84
CA ILE A 52 13.42 -1.82 -7.72
C ILE A 52 13.85 -2.65 -8.94
N ALA A 53 15.13 -2.60 -9.32
CA ALA A 53 15.69 -3.43 -10.37
C ALA A 53 17.22 -3.48 -10.27
N ARG A 54 17.83 -4.53 -10.84
CA ARG A 54 19.29 -4.65 -10.96
C ARG A 54 19.65 -5.26 -12.29
N ALA A 55 20.75 -4.82 -12.87
CA ALA A 55 21.25 -5.35 -14.14
C ALA A 55 21.54 -6.86 -14.01
N GLY A 56 21.24 -7.60 -15.07
CA GLY A 56 21.38 -9.05 -15.14
C GLY A 56 20.09 -9.76 -15.59
N ARG A 57 20.15 -11.08 -15.62
CA ARG A 57 19.04 -11.94 -16.02
C ARG A 57 18.02 -12.11 -14.89
N ILE A 58 16.74 -11.97 -15.21
CA ILE A 58 15.63 -12.24 -14.28
C ILE A 58 15.09 -13.67 -14.48
N VAL A 59 14.21 -14.12 -13.59
CA VAL A 59 13.72 -15.52 -13.49
C VAL A 59 13.13 -16.05 -14.80
N ASP A 60 12.46 -15.21 -15.58
CA ASP A 60 11.86 -15.59 -16.86
C ASP A 60 12.85 -15.57 -18.05
N GLY A 61 14.14 -15.37 -17.79
CA GLY A 61 15.19 -15.38 -18.81
C GLY A 61 15.43 -14.04 -19.50
N ARG A 62 14.57 -13.03 -19.31
CA ARG A 62 14.81 -11.67 -19.83
C ARG A 62 16.03 -11.04 -19.16
N GLU A 63 16.68 -10.14 -19.88
CA GLU A 63 17.87 -9.43 -19.40
C GLU A 63 17.54 -7.95 -19.15
N ILE A 64 17.80 -7.49 -17.92
CA ILE A 64 17.81 -6.07 -17.57
C ILE A 64 19.23 -5.57 -17.80
N THR A 65 19.43 -4.74 -18.81
CA THR A 65 20.76 -4.18 -19.12
C THR A 65 21.02 -2.91 -18.30
N GLN A 66 22.30 -2.56 -18.11
CA GLN A 66 22.64 -1.28 -17.49
C GLN A 66 22.10 -0.08 -18.28
N SER A 67 22.03 -0.18 -19.61
CA SER A 67 21.47 0.89 -20.45
C SER A 67 19.99 1.12 -20.16
N ILE A 68 19.19 0.06 -19.95
CA ILE A 68 17.79 0.19 -19.54
C ILE A 68 17.70 1.00 -18.23
N LEU A 69 18.51 0.63 -17.23
CA LEU A 69 18.48 1.30 -15.93
C LEU A 69 18.93 2.77 -15.99
N LYS A 70 19.93 3.07 -16.83
CA LYS A 70 20.38 4.45 -17.07
C LYS A 70 19.26 5.29 -17.68
N HIS A 71 18.61 4.78 -18.74
CA HIS A 71 17.50 5.50 -19.36
C HIS A 71 16.34 5.77 -18.39
N CYS A 72 16.03 4.81 -17.50
CA CYS A 72 15.02 5.04 -16.46
C CYS A 72 15.34 6.27 -15.60
N VAL A 73 16.61 6.48 -15.23
CA VAL A 73 17.02 7.65 -14.44
C VAL A 73 17.03 8.91 -15.30
N GLU A 74 17.59 8.85 -16.51
CA GLU A 74 17.74 10.01 -17.40
C GLU A 74 16.40 10.59 -17.88
N THR A 75 15.39 9.73 -18.05
CA THR A 75 14.05 10.13 -18.52
C THR A 75 13.05 10.38 -17.39
N PHE A 76 13.43 10.11 -16.15
CA PHE A 76 12.55 10.34 -15.01
C PHE A 76 12.45 11.83 -14.70
N ASN A 77 11.24 12.36 -14.85
CA ASN A 77 10.91 13.73 -14.54
C ASN A 77 9.58 13.76 -13.75
N PRO A 78 9.63 13.92 -12.41
CA PRO A 78 8.44 13.89 -11.58
C PRO A 78 7.47 15.07 -11.82
N ASP A 79 7.90 16.14 -12.49
CA ASP A 79 7.03 17.26 -12.85
C ASP A 79 6.21 16.98 -14.12
N TYR A 80 6.69 16.05 -14.96
CA TYR A 80 6.03 15.68 -16.22
C TYR A 80 5.28 14.34 -16.11
N TYR A 81 5.94 13.34 -15.54
CA TYR A 81 5.39 12.00 -15.39
C TYR A 81 5.99 11.28 -14.18
N GLN A 82 5.14 10.92 -13.23
CA GLN A 82 5.49 10.09 -12.09
C GLN A 82 5.01 8.66 -12.33
N PRO A 83 5.92 7.68 -12.48
CA PRO A 83 5.56 6.27 -12.57
C PRO A 83 4.79 5.84 -11.32
N ASN A 84 3.68 5.14 -11.54
CA ASN A 84 2.89 4.56 -10.47
C ASN A 84 3.62 3.34 -9.88
N ILE A 85 3.33 3.04 -8.61
CA ILE A 85 3.68 1.76 -7.99
C ILE A 85 2.42 1.04 -7.52
N GLY A 86 2.37 -0.29 -7.73
CA GLY A 86 1.29 -1.11 -7.19
C GLY A 86 1.16 -2.49 -7.82
N GLU A 87 0.09 -3.18 -7.45
CA GLU A 87 -0.22 -4.55 -7.85
C GLU A 87 -1.02 -4.60 -9.16
N PHE A 88 -0.91 -5.68 -9.92
CA PHE A 88 -1.73 -5.86 -11.13
C PHE A 88 -3.22 -5.91 -10.83
N ILE A 89 -4.02 -5.35 -11.73
CA ILE A 89 -5.48 -5.48 -11.73
C ILE A 89 -5.86 -6.64 -12.65
N GLY A 90 -6.29 -7.76 -12.08
CA GLY A 90 -6.72 -8.93 -12.84
C GLY A 90 -5.55 -9.77 -13.36
N ASN A 91 -5.73 -10.42 -14.52
CA ASN A 91 -4.72 -11.31 -15.08
C ASN A 91 -3.66 -10.51 -15.87
N PRO A 92 -2.37 -10.52 -15.46
CA PRO A 92 -1.31 -9.77 -16.13
C PRO A 92 -1.01 -10.23 -17.57
N MET A 93 -1.51 -11.42 -17.95
CA MET A 93 -1.44 -11.92 -19.33
C MET A 93 -2.50 -11.28 -20.25
N VAL A 94 -3.51 -10.61 -19.68
CA VAL A 94 -4.65 -10.04 -20.41
C VAL A 94 -4.63 -8.52 -20.35
N THR A 95 -4.41 -7.94 -19.17
CA THR A 95 -4.32 -6.49 -18.97
C THR A 95 -3.00 -6.15 -18.27
N ARG A 96 -2.45 -4.98 -18.57
CA ARG A 96 -1.24 -4.47 -17.89
C ARG A 96 -1.55 -3.31 -16.95
N ASP A 97 -2.79 -3.26 -16.49
CA ASP A 97 -3.25 -2.23 -15.57
C ASP A 97 -2.79 -2.58 -14.17
N ILE A 98 -2.30 -1.58 -13.46
CA ILE A 98 -1.92 -1.71 -12.05
C ILE A 98 -2.81 -0.82 -11.19
N LYS A 99 -3.12 -1.30 -9.99
CA LYS A 99 -3.81 -0.52 -8.97
C LYS A 99 -2.81 0.50 -8.46
N ASN A 100 -3.03 1.77 -8.76
CA ASN A 100 -2.18 2.83 -8.25
C ASN A 100 -2.25 2.87 -6.71
N GLN A 101 -1.14 2.52 -6.06
CA GLN A 101 -1.00 2.45 -4.60
C GLN A 101 0.06 3.42 -4.10
N GLY A 102 0.74 4.14 -4.99
CA GLY A 102 1.81 5.06 -4.67
C GLY A 102 2.49 5.61 -5.92
N LYS A 103 3.54 6.41 -5.69
CA LYS A 103 4.36 7.03 -6.72
C LYS A 103 5.84 6.94 -6.41
N ILE A 104 6.64 7.10 -7.45
CA ILE A 104 8.09 7.24 -7.35
C ILE A 104 8.45 8.72 -7.20
N GLU A 105 9.10 9.07 -6.08
CA GLU A 105 9.57 10.42 -5.79
C GLU A 105 10.93 10.71 -6.42
N ARG A 106 11.80 9.69 -6.44
CA ARG A 106 13.17 9.82 -6.93
C ARG A 106 13.67 8.49 -7.46
N LEU A 107 14.50 8.55 -8.50
CA LEU A 107 15.27 7.40 -8.98
C LEU A 107 16.78 7.65 -8.86
N THR A 108 17.53 6.61 -8.54
CA THR A 108 19.00 6.68 -8.45
C THR A 108 19.60 5.36 -8.91
N LEU A 109 20.63 5.40 -9.75
CA LEU A 109 21.37 4.22 -10.17
C LEU A 109 22.70 4.15 -9.41
N LYS A 110 22.92 3.06 -8.69
CA LYS A 110 24.17 2.79 -7.96
C LYS A 110 24.57 1.33 -8.10
N ASP A 111 25.83 1.08 -8.45
CA ASP A 111 26.40 -0.28 -8.57
C ASP A 111 25.56 -1.25 -9.42
N GLY A 112 24.98 -0.73 -10.52
CA GLY A 112 24.11 -1.49 -11.42
C GLY A 112 22.72 -1.83 -10.85
N THR A 113 22.35 -1.24 -9.72
CA THR A 113 21.04 -1.38 -9.07
C THR A 113 20.30 -0.04 -9.15
N LEU A 114 19.06 -0.09 -9.63
CA LEU A 114 18.14 1.03 -9.67
C LEU A 114 17.38 1.08 -8.35
N PHE A 115 17.56 2.18 -7.64
CA PHE A 115 16.90 2.51 -6.39
C PHE A 115 15.81 3.56 -6.62
N ALA A 116 14.76 3.50 -5.80
CA ALA A 116 13.68 4.46 -5.79
C ALA A 116 13.38 4.95 -4.37
N ASP A 117 13.07 6.23 -4.23
CA ASP A 117 12.27 6.69 -3.09
C ASP A 117 10.80 6.59 -3.49
N VAL A 118 10.00 5.96 -2.64
CA VAL A 118 8.62 5.59 -2.92
C VAL A 118 7.69 6.21 -1.88
N GLU A 119 6.66 6.91 -2.33
CA GLU A 119 5.53 7.31 -1.50
C GLU A 119 4.36 6.36 -1.77
N MET A 120 3.92 5.64 -0.73
CA MET A 120 2.75 4.78 -0.75
C MET A 120 1.55 5.51 -0.14
N TYR A 121 0.39 5.46 -0.80
CA TYR A 121 -0.84 6.13 -0.37
C TYR A 121 -1.60 5.36 0.72
N MET A 122 -0.86 4.83 1.69
CA MET A 122 -1.39 4.03 2.79
C MET A 122 -0.39 3.99 3.96
N PRO A 123 -0.84 3.68 5.19
CA PRO A 123 0.04 3.59 6.35
C PRO A 123 0.95 2.36 6.29
N ILE A 124 2.03 2.36 7.08
CA ILE A 124 3.06 1.31 7.10
C ILE A 124 2.46 -0.08 7.30
N ALA A 125 1.50 -0.18 8.23
CA ALA A 125 0.81 -1.44 8.53
C ALA A 125 0.10 -2.04 7.32
N ASP A 126 -0.39 -1.20 6.40
CA ASP A 126 -1.07 -1.64 5.19
C ASP A 126 -0.07 -1.88 4.04
N VAL A 127 1.01 -1.09 3.93
CA VAL A 127 2.12 -1.38 3.00
C VAL A 127 2.70 -2.78 3.25
N LYS A 128 2.87 -3.17 4.52
CA LYS A 128 3.41 -4.47 4.90
C LYS A 128 2.52 -5.67 4.52
N LYS A 129 1.27 -5.44 4.13
CA LYS A 129 0.33 -6.48 3.67
C LYS A 129 0.33 -6.67 2.16
N LEU A 130 0.98 -5.79 1.40
CA LEU A 130 1.03 -5.85 -0.06
C LEU A 130 1.97 -6.95 -0.56
N CYS A 131 1.86 -7.26 -1.86
CA CYS A 131 2.90 -7.98 -2.59
C CYS A 131 4.28 -7.36 -2.31
N PRO A 132 5.26 -8.16 -1.85
CA PRO A 132 6.46 -7.59 -1.26
C PRO A 132 7.55 -7.22 -2.27
N PHE A 133 7.57 -7.79 -3.49
CA PHE A 133 8.72 -7.63 -4.38
C PHE A 133 8.47 -6.60 -5.49
N PRO A 134 9.25 -5.51 -5.55
CA PRO A 134 9.15 -4.55 -6.65
C PRO A 134 9.82 -5.09 -7.93
N ALA A 135 9.23 -4.78 -9.08
CA ALA A 135 9.77 -5.07 -10.40
C ALA A 135 9.45 -3.92 -11.38
N ILE A 136 10.40 -3.56 -12.24
CA ILE A 136 10.18 -2.49 -13.22
C ILE A 136 9.40 -2.96 -14.45
N ALA A 137 8.52 -2.09 -14.96
CA ALA A 137 7.99 -2.16 -16.30
C ALA A 137 8.61 -1.05 -17.16
N TYR A 138 9.44 -1.44 -18.12
CA TYR A 138 10.15 -0.52 -19.01
C TYR A 138 9.53 -0.49 -20.40
N ASN A 139 9.39 0.71 -20.97
CA ASN A 139 8.97 0.87 -22.36
C ASN A 139 10.17 1.14 -23.27
N PRO A 140 10.53 0.21 -24.17
CA PRO A 140 11.68 0.40 -25.06
C PRO A 140 11.49 1.52 -26.10
N LYS A 141 10.24 1.82 -26.48
CA LYS A 141 9.94 2.88 -27.45
C LYS A 141 10.20 4.27 -26.87
N PHE A 142 9.80 4.50 -25.62
CA PHE A 142 9.97 5.77 -24.93
C PHE A 142 11.23 5.83 -24.07
N ARG A 143 11.94 4.70 -23.92
CA ARG A 143 13.10 4.52 -23.05
C ARG A 143 12.84 4.96 -21.61
N ALA A 144 11.63 4.71 -21.12
CA ALA A 144 11.17 5.23 -19.84
C ALA A 144 10.62 4.12 -18.94
N LEU A 145 10.73 4.34 -17.63
CA LEU A 145 10.03 3.56 -16.62
C LEU A 145 8.54 3.90 -16.69
N MET A 146 7.68 2.91 -16.90
CA MET A 146 6.23 3.12 -16.90
C MET A 146 5.64 3.00 -15.49
N TYR A 147 5.99 1.94 -14.78
CA TYR A 147 5.52 1.70 -13.42
C TYR A 147 6.42 0.69 -12.71
N VAL A 148 6.29 0.66 -11.39
CA VAL A 148 6.86 -0.39 -10.53
C VAL A 148 5.73 -1.32 -10.12
N ILE A 149 5.84 -2.59 -10.50
CA ILE A 149 4.88 -3.63 -10.18
C ILE A 149 5.29 -4.27 -8.86
N LEU A 150 4.32 -4.47 -7.97
CA LEU A 150 4.48 -5.28 -6.78
C LEU A 150 4.03 -6.71 -7.07
N THR A 151 4.92 -7.69 -6.85
CA THR A 151 4.65 -9.11 -7.10
C THR A 151 4.87 -9.96 -5.86
N GLU A 152 4.13 -11.06 -5.75
CA GLU A 152 4.28 -12.05 -4.67
C GLU A 152 5.62 -12.80 -4.77
N ILE A 153 6.01 -13.10 -6.00
CA ILE A 153 7.22 -13.88 -6.32
C ILE A 153 8.32 -12.92 -6.75
N PRO A 154 9.53 -13.03 -6.21
CA PRO A 154 10.64 -12.18 -6.64
C PRO A 154 11.10 -12.57 -8.04
N ASN A 155 11.39 -11.58 -8.88
CA ASN A 155 11.90 -11.83 -10.24
C ASN A 155 13.40 -12.18 -10.26
N ARG A 156 14.09 -12.14 -9.12
CA ARG A 156 15.48 -12.57 -8.90
C ARG A 156 15.68 -13.08 -7.48
N LYS A 157 16.69 -13.94 -7.29
CA LYS A 157 17.03 -14.50 -5.96
C LYS A 157 17.50 -13.45 -4.95
N ASP A 158 18.08 -12.35 -5.41
CA ASP A 158 18.61 -11.26 -4.59
C ASP A 158 17.67 -10.05 -4.49
N CYS A 159 16.39 -10.20 -4.84
CA CYS A 159 15.39 -9.15 -4.63
C CYS A 159 15.18 -8.88 -3.14
N ILE A 160 15.17 -7.61 -2.77
CA ILE A 160 14.78 -7.15 -1.43
C ILE A 160 13.30 -6.79 -1.47
N ALA A 161 12.56 -7.28 -0.49
CA ALA A 161 11.14 -6.98 -0.36
C ALA A 161 10.92 -5.59 0.27
N LEU A 162 9.85 -4.93 -0.14
CA LEU A 162 9.40 -3.64 0.39
C LEU A 162 9.25 -3.66 1.91
N LYS A 163 8.64 -4.72 2.45
CA LYS A 163 8.45 -4.88 3.90
C LYS A 163 9.76 -4.91 4.71
N ASP A 164 10.89 -5.19 4.07
CA ASP A 164 12.22 -5.26 4.68
C ASP A 164 12.98 -3.92 4.52
N CYS A 165 12.41 -2.94 3.82
CA CYS A 165 12.95 -1.59 3.70
C CYS A 165 12.52 -0.72 4.89
N GLU A 166 13.34 0.28 5.21
CA GLU A 166 12.99 1.28 6.23
C GLU A 166 11.83 2.16 5.74
N MET A 167 10.80 2.29 6.58
CA MET A 167 9.58 3.02 6.25
C MET A 167 9.29 4.11 7.30
N ARG A 168 8.74 5.22 6.84
CA ARG A 168 8.31 6.32 7.71
C ARG A 168 6.95 6.85 7.26
N GLU A 169 6.07 7.12 8.21
CA GLU A 169 4.81 7.82 7.96
C GLU A 169 5.06 9.32 7.72
N ILE A 170 4.37 9.87 6.72
CA ILE A 170 4.42 11.28 6.30
C ILE A 170 3.03 11.87 6.11
#